data_AF-A0A6P0XFQ5-F1
#
_entry.id   AF-A0A6P0XFQ5-F1
#
_cell.length_a   1.000
_cell.length_b   1.000
_cell.length_c   1.000
_cell.angle_alpha   90.00
_cell.angle_beta   90.00
_cell.angle_gamma   90.00
#
_symmetry.space_group_name_H-M   'P 1'
#
loop_
_entity.id
_entity.type
_entity.pdbx_description
1 polymer ?
#
loop_
_entity_poly.entity_id
_entity_poly.type
_entity_poly.pdbx_seq_one_letter_code
_entity_poly.pdbx_strand_id
1 'polypeptide(L)'
;MKLKYIYIIMLVLFLIGFSPNNSSAIGLNNISNPMSSLSEFNIDSHNAYANNSTVRKVESSSKQRIKNRQNSKDITDVILKKRKPSCADYVKTYTSSVEDLNSNQEFEGNLSVSVSGDKCIFTSNAIPNYDFNSSQFVTDVSEQNLTLEVTTNPQQASKNTELSLATDNAIFLNGVKLDLLSAGCYGVGDGKIGCSDMEQPWRFDPMSSLNDFQTDSHNAHTQPSGIYHYHGSPVALFDSENAIVSPVIGFAADGFPIFGSYFDDNGTVRKAKSSYQLKEGDRQEIKCENPGGIYDDNGTVRKAKSSYQLKEGDRQEIKCENPGGIYDGTYRDDYEYVAELGDLDECNGMTINGVYGYFVTDSYPWVMGCFKGTPDSSFNKQKSNN
;
A
#
# COMPACT_ATOMS: atom_id res chain seq x y z
N MET A 1 33.40 -20.32 -42.62
CA MET A 1 33.53 -21.65 -43.25
C MET A 1 33.27 -22.69 -42.17
N LYS A 2 32.06 -23.28 -42.19
CA LYS A 2 31.66 -24.67 -41.80
C LYS A 2 32.00 -25.17 -40.37
N LEU A 3 31.16 -25.88 -39.62
CA LEU A 3 29.89 -26.55 -39.89
C LEU A 3 29.19 -26.98 -38.56
N LYS A 4 27.87 -26.75 -38.49
CA LYS A 4 26.75 -27.61 -38.02
C LYS A 4 26.97 -28.64 -36.89
N TYR A 5 26.05 -28.59 -35.91
CA TYR A 5 25.30 -29.78 -35.48
C TYR A 5 23.79 -29.50 -35.55
N ILE A 6 23.11 -30.27 -36.39
CA ILE A 6 21.65 -30.44 -36.53
C ILE A 6 21.43 -31.96 -36.56
N TYR A 7 20.25 -32.40 -36.09
CA TYR A 7 19.55 -33.69 -36.27
C TYR A 7 19.43 -34.53 -34.98
N ILE A 8 18.31 -35.19 -34.63
CA ILE A 8 17.20 -35.75 -35.43
C ILE A 8 15.91 -35.89 -34.57
N ILE A 9 14.77 -35.87 -35.26
CA ILE A 9 13.38 -36.14 -34.87
C ILE A 9 13.14 -37.61 -34.50
N MET A 10 12.25 -37.92 -33.54
CA MET A 10 11.51 -39.20 -33.55
C MET A 10 10.06 -38.99 -33.11
N LEU A 11 9.19 -38.98 -34.11
CA LEU A 11 7.75 -39.17 -34.05
C LEU A 11 7.49 -40.68 -34.03
N VAL A 12 6.66 -41.19 -33.11
CA VAL A 12 6.10 -42.55 -33.20
C VAL A 12 4.58 -42.46 -33.12
N LEU A 13 3.97 -42.64 -34.29
CA LEU A 13 2.59 -43.03 -34.50
C LEU A 13 2.60 -44.56 -34.72
N PHE A 14 1.68 -45.29 -34.09
CA PHE A 14 1.22 -46.59 -34.60
C PHE A 14 -0.29 -46.75 -34.35
N LEU A 15 -1.01 -46.82 -35.47
CA LEU A 15 -2.36 -47.38 -35.65
C LEU A 15 -2.32 -48.91 -35.37
N ILE A 16 -3.39 -49.69 -35.20
CA ILE A 16 -4.43 -50.11 -36.17
C ILE A 16 -5.41 -51.00 -35.36
N GLY A 17 -6.74 -50.78 -35.36
CA GLY A 17 -7.76 -51.50 -36.18
C GLY A 17 -8.65 -52.39 -35.27
N PHE A 18 -9.93 -52.72 -35.48
CA PHE A 18 -10.94 -52.73 -36.56
C PHE A 18 -12.34 -52.68 -35.85
N SER A 19 -13.34 -51.86 -36.24
CA SER A 19 -14.44 -52.03 -37.24
C SER A 19 -15.50 -53.15 -36.95
N PRO A 20 -16.75 -53.14 -37.51
CA PRO A 20 -17.84 -52.14 -37.56
C PRO A 20 -19.29 -52.72 -37.31
N ASN A 21 -20.33 -51.91 -37.62
CA ASN A 21 -21.79 -52.17 -37.80
C ASN A 21 -22.67 -51.81 -36.57
N ASN A 22 -23.78 -51.05 -36.68
CA ASN A 22 -24.86 -51.15 -37.66
C ASN A 22 -25.63 -49.82 -37.84
N SER A 23 -26.11 -49.62 -39.07
CA SER A 23 -27.05 -48.59 -39.52
C SER A 23 -28.47 -48.79 -38.98
N SER A 24 -29.25 -47.71 -38.88
CA SER A 24 -30.59 -47.60 -39.49
C SER A 24 -31.09 -46.16 -39.46
N ALA A 25 -31.54 -45.70 -40.63
CA ALA A 25 -32.14 -44.41 -40.92
C ALA A 25 -33.65 -44.39 -40.64
N ILE A 26 -34.32 -43.32 -41.12
CA ILE A 26 -35.77 -43.00 -41.22
C ILE A 26 -36.13 -41.88 -40.22
N GLY A 27 -36.70 -40.73 -40.58
CA GLY A 27 -37.21 -40.22 -41.86
C GLY A 27 -37.74 -38.78 -41.66
N LEU A 28 -37.81 -38.03 -42.75
CA LEU A 28 -38.36 -36.66 -42.85
C LEU A 28 -39.89 -36.64 -42.65
N ASN A 29 -40.43 -35.57 -42.04
CA ASN A 29 -41.47 -34.67 -42.61
C ASN A 29 -42.25 -33.83 -41.56
N ASN A 30 -42.11 -32.51 -41.69
CA ASN A 30 -43.15 -31.46 -41.82
C ASN A 30 -44.41 -31.34 -40.92
N ILE A 31 -44.53 -30.12 -40.35
CA ILE A 31 -45.70 -29.21 -40.26
C ILE A 31 -46.87 -29.61 -39.33
N SER A 32 -47.10 -28.82 -38.25
CA SER A 32 -48.30 -27.97 -38.04
C SER A 32 -48.43 -27.49 -36.57
N ASN A 33 -48.60 -26.19 -36.36
CA ASN A 33 -49.18 -25.60 -35.13
C ASN A 33 -50.62 -26.13 -34.92
N PRO A 34 -51.10 -26.20 -33.66
CA PRO A 34 -52.02 -25.16 -33.21
C PRO A 34 -51.88 -24.73 -31.73
N MET A 35 -52.50 -23.57 -31.49
CA MET A 35 -52.58 -22.74 -30.29
C MET A 35 -53.59 -23.28 -29.24
N SER A 36 -53.23 -23.30 -27.96
CA SER A 36 -54.08 -23.25 -26.74
C SER A 36 -53.13 -23.40 -25.52
N SER A 37 -53.29 -22.88 -24.31
CA SER A 37 -54.39 -22.24 -23.57
C SER A 37 -53.73 -21.62 -22.30
N LEU A 38 -54.12 -20.39 -21.94
CA LEU A 38 -53.77 -19.74 -20.67
C LEU A 38 -54.73 -20.21 -19.56
N SER A 39 -54.19 -20.55 -18.39
CA SER A 39 -54.90 -20.52 -17.08
C SER A 39 -53.83 -20.45 -15.99
N GLU A 40 -53.58 -19.26 -15.43
CA GLU A 40 -54.05 -18.83 -14.10
C GLU A 40 -53.49 -19.68 -12.93
N PHE A 41 -52.43 -19.16 -12.30
CA PHE A 41 -52.12 -19.47 -10.90
C PHE A 41 -52.53 -18.26 -10.04
N ASN A 42 -53.57 -18.49 -9.23
CA ASN A 42 -54.03 -17.62 -8.15
C ASN A 42 -52.92 -17.43 -7.11
N ILE A 43 -52.62 -16.18 -6.75
CA ILE A 43 -52.05 -15.86 -5.44
C ILE A 43 -53.06 -15.01 -4.70
N ASP A 44 -53.50 -15.58 -3.60
CA ASP A 44 -54.47 -15.07 -2.65
C ASP A 44 -54.00 -13.73 -2.07
N SER A 45 -54.89 -12.74 -2.11
CA SER A 45 -54.65 -11.42 -1.53
C SER A 45 -54.80 -11.49 -0.03
N HIS A 46 -53.68 -11.43 0.71
CA HIS A 46 -53.68 -10.99 2.10
C HIS A 46 -52.83 -9.73 2.26
N ASN A 47 -53.46 -8.78 2.95
CA ASN A 47 -53.10 -7.39 3.12
C ASN A 47 -51.72 -7.23 3.79
N ALA A 48 -50.72 -6.79 3.05
CA ALA A 48 -49.57 -6.09 3.61
C ALA A 48 -49.40 -4.80 2.82
N TYR A 49 -49.87 -3.70 3.41
CA TYR A 49 -49.54 -2.35 2.98
C TYR A 49 -48.03 -2.14 3.16
N ALA A 50 -47.23 -2.63 2.20
CA ALA A 50 -45.86 -2.18 2.05
C ALA A 50 -45.93 -0.72 1.61
N ASN A 51 -45.53 0.18 2.52
CA ASN A 51 -45.46 1.61 2.25
C ASN A 51 -44.78 1.85 0.90
N ASN A 52 -45.51 2.49 -0.02
CA ASN A 52 -45.04 2.82 -1.36
C ASN A 52 -43.76 3.68 -1.35
N SER A 53 -43.40 4.28 -0.20
CA SER A 53 -42.11 4.96 0.00
C SER A 53 -40.93 4.00 0.16
N THR A 54 -41.10 2.85 0.82
CA THR A 54 -40.00 1.89 1.09
C THR A 54 -39.60 1.13 -0.18
N VAL A 55 -40.59 0.69 -0.97
CA VAL A 55 -40.34 0.01 -2.26
C VAL A 55 -39.72 0.96 -3.28
N ARG A 56 -40.19 2.21 -3.37
CA ARG A 56 -39.55 3.24 -4.20
C ARG A 56 -38.14 3.59 -3.73
N LYS A 57 -37.89 3.58 -2.41
CA LYS A 57 -36.55 3.84 -1.84
C LYS A 57 -35.57 2.72 -2.19
N VAL A 58 -36.00 1.46 -2.14
CA VAL A 58 -35.21 0.27 -2.54
C VAL A 58 -34.97 0.24 -4.06
N GLU A 59 -35.97 0.60 -4.88
CA GLU A 59 -35.78 0.76 -6.32
C GLU A 59 -34.88 1.95 -6.67
N SER A 60 -34.98 3.07 -5.94
CA SER A 60 -34.12 4.24 -6.15
C SER A 60 -32.68 3.97 -5.73
N SER A 61 -32.46 3.24 -4.63
CA SER A 61 -31.13 2.87 -4.16
C SER A 61 -30.49 1.85 -5.09
N SER A 62 -31.24 0.86 -5.58
CA SER A 62 -30.75 -0.11 -6.57
C SER A 62 -30.52 0.53 -7.94
N LYS A 63 -31.38 1.44 -8.42
CA LYS A 63 -31.13 2.22 -9.66
C LYS A 63 -29.96 3.18 -9.52
N GLN A 64 -29.72 3.76 -8.33
CA GLN A 64 -28.55 4.60 -8.04
C GLN A 64 -27.27 3.76 -7.91
N ARG A 65 -27.35 2.55 -7.33
CA ARG A 65 -26.25 1.56 -7.27
C ARG A 65 -25.88 1.06 -8.67
N ILE A 66 -26.87 0.83 -9.54
CA ILE A 66 -26.68 0.43 -10.95
C ILE A 66 -26.12 1.59 -11.78
N LYS A 67 -26.60 2.84 -11.61
CA LYS A 67 -26.00 4.02 -12.25
C LYS A 67 -24.57 4.30 -11.79
N ASN A 68 -24.28 4.13 -10.50
CA ASN A 68 -22.92 4.26 -9.96
C ASN A 68 -21.99 3.16 -10.49
N ARG A 69 -22.47 1.89 -10.62
CA ARG A 69 -21.71 0.81 -11.29
C ARG A 69 -21.48 1.05 -12.79
N GLN A 70 -22.35 1.79 -13.48
CA GLN A 70 -22.12 2.15 -14.89
C GLN A 70 -21.10 3.28 -15.10
N ASN A 71 -20.84 4.10 -14.08
CA ASN A 71 -19.85 5.18 -14.12
C ASN A 71 -18.54 4.85 -13.38
N SER A 72 -18.50 3.76 -12.60
CA SER A 72 -17.28 3.28 -11.95
C SER A 72 -16.41 2.49 -12.93
N LYS A 73 -15.09 2.53 -12.73
CA LYS A 73 -14.13 1.69 -13.44
C LYS A 73 -13.76 0.52 -12.54
N ASP A 74 -14.04 -0.70 -13.01
CA ASP A 74 -13.49 -1.89 -12.40
C ASP A 74 -11.96 -1.94 -12.56
N ILE A 75 -11.26 -2.12 -11.45
CA ILE A 75 -9.80 -2.23 -11.37
C ILE A 75 -9.33 -3.55 -10.73
N THR A 76 -10.22 -4.53 -10.57
CA THR A 76 -9.86 -5.88 -10.12
C THR A 76 -8.70 -6.43 -10.96
N ASP A 77 -7.60 -6.77 -10.30
CA ASP A 77 -6.32 -7.24 -10.86
C ASP A 77 -5.71 -6.36 -11.96
N VAL A 78 -6.10 -5.08 -12.01
CA VAL A 78 -5.58 -4.15 -13.01
C VAL A 78 -4.22 -3.59 -12.60
N ILE A 79 -3.21 -3.91 -13.40
CA ILE A 79 -1.93 -3.19 -13.43
C ILE A 79 -2.15 -1.80 -14.05
N LEU A 80 -1.75 -0.75 -13.33
CA LEU A 80 -1.94 0.64 -13.76
C LEU A 80 -0.99 1.00 -14.92
N LYS A 81 -1.42 1.95 -15.77
CA LYS A 81 -0.66 2.39 -16.96
C LYS A 81 -0.58 3.90 -17.12
N LYS A 82 -1.37 4.66 -16.36
CA LYS A 82 -1.46 6.11 -16.51
C LYS A 82 -0.31 6.79 -15.77
N ARG A 83 0.37 7.71 -16.44
CA ARG A 83 1.58 8.41 -15.97
C ARG A 83 1.36 9.91 -15.76
N LYS A 84 0.11 10.31 -15.48
CA LYS A 84 -0.19 11.74 -15.31
C LYS A 84 0.23 12.15 -13.90
N PRO A 85 0.97 13.26 -13.74
CA PRO A 85 1.52 13.61 -12.43
C PRO A 85 0.53 14.33 -11.51
N SER A 86 -0.60 14.82 -12.03
CA SER A 86 -1.62 15.49 -11.22
C SER A 86 -2.69 14.48 -10.78
N CYS A 87 -3.08 14.54 -9.50
CA CYS A 87 -4.21 13.76 -8.98
C CYS A 87 -5.53 14.06 -9.70
N ALA A 88 -5.69 15.27 -10.26
CA ALA A 88 -6.90 15.67 -10.98
C ALA A 88 -7.12 14.84 -12.26
N ASP A 89 -6.05 14.29 -12.82
CA ASP A 89 -6.13 13.37 -13.95
C ASP A 89 -6.77 12.01 -13.57
N TYR A 90 -6.91 11.71 -12.29
CA TYR A 90 -7.44 10.43 -11.78
C TYR A 90 -8.87 10.55 -11.25
N VAL A 91 -9.55 11.67 -11.49
CA VAL A 91 -10.96 11.86 -11.11
C VAL A 91 -11.84 10.79 -11.75
N LYS A 92 -12.26 9.84 -10.92
CA LYS A 92 -13.18 8.76 -11.26
C LYS A 92 -13.59 8.02 -9.98
N THR A 93 -14.65 7.23 -10.08
CA THR A 93 -14.91 6.14 -9.14
C THR A 93 -14.32 4.85 -9.68
N TYR A 94 -13.65 4.10 -8.82
CA TYR A 94 -13.03 2.82 -9.07
C TYR A 94 -13.63 1.78 -8.13
N THR A 95 -13.78 0.55 -8.61
CA THR A 95 -14.29 -0.58 -7.84
C THR A 95 -13.43 -1.81 -8.07
N SER A 96 -13.39 -2.73 -7.12
CA SER A 96 -12.79 -4.06 -7.27
C SER A 96 -13.63 -5.11 -6.55
N SER A 97 -13.51 -6.37 -6.96
CA SER A 97 -14.05 -7.53 -6.24
C SER A 97 -12.87 -8.44 -5.92
N VAL A 98 -12.61 -8.70 -4.64
CA VAL A 98 -11.39 -9.37 -4.17
C VAL A 98 -11.71 -10.36 -3.05
N GLU A 99 -10.81 -11.30 -2.81
CA GLU A 99 -10.92 -12.29 -1.75
C GLU A 99 -9.82 -12.10 -0.70
N ASP A 100 -10.21 -12.19 0.58
CA ASP A 100 -9.26 -12.47 1.65
C ASP A 100 -8.93 -13.97 1.62
N LEU A 101 -7.70 -14.30 1.23
CA LEU A 101 -7.27 -15.68 0.96
C LEU A 101 -7.21 -16.57 2.20
N ASN A 102 -7.24 -16.00 3.41
CA ASN A 102 -7.20 -16.78 4.64
C ASN A 102 -8.61 -17.13 5.13
N SER A 103 -9.52 -16.15 5.10
CA SER A 103 -10.91 -16.31 5.55
C SER A 103 -11.85 -16.82 4.46
N ASN A 104 -11.45 -16.75 3.18
CA ASN A 104 -12.29 -16.95 1.99
C ASN A 104 -13.50 -16.00 1.97
N GLN A 105 -13.32 -14.79 2.51
CA GLN A 105 -14.33 -13.75 2.52
C GLN A 105 -14.15 -12.83 1.32
N GLU A 106 -15.23 -12.60 0.57
CA GLU A 106 -15.26 -11.62 -0.51
C GLU A 106 -15.42 -10.20 0.02
N PHE A 107 -14.70 -9.25 -0.58
CA PHE A 107 -14.81 -7.81 -0.36
C PHE A 107 -14.99 -7.06 -1.68
N GLU A 108 -15.64 -5.89 -1.61
CA GLU A 108 -15.72 -4.97 -2.73
C GLU A 108 -14.90 -3.73 -2.43
N GLY A 109 -13.82 -3.49 -3.17
CA GLY A 109 -13.05 -2.26 -3.03
C GLY A 109 -13.76 -1.07 -3.66
N ASN A 110 -13.63 0.09 -3.01
CA ASN A 110 -14.14 1.36 -3.49
C ASN A 110 -13.11 2.46 -3.31
N LEU A 111 -12.86 3.19 -4.39
CA LEU A 111 -12.11 4.45 -4.37
C LEU A 111 -12.86 5.46 -5.23
N SER A 112 -13.12 6.64 -4.71
CA SER A 112 -13.58 7.77 -5.52
C SER A 112 -12.63 8.94 -5.38
N VAL A 113 -12.16 9.44 -6.52
CA VAL A 113 -11.33 10.63 -6.62
C VAL A 113 -12.18 11.74 -7.22
N SER A 114 -12.23 12.88 -6.53
CA SER A 114 -12.91 14.10 -6.99
C SER A 114 -11.99 15.30 -6.82
N VAL A 115 -12.37 16.44 -7.38
CA VAL A 115 -11.64 17.71 -7.21
C VAL A 115 -12.58 18.75 -6.63
N SER A 116 -12.11 19.46 -5.61
CA SER A 116 -12.78 20.60 -5.00
C SER A 116 -11.74 21.70 -4.77
N GLY A 117 -11.91 22.85 -5.43
CA GLY A 117 -10.92 23.92 -5.39
C GLY A 117 -9.56 23.45 -5.91
N ASP A 118 -8.52 23.60 -5.10
CA ASP A 118 -7.14 23.19 -5.38
C ASP A 118 -6.79 21.81 -4.81
N LYS A 119 -7.78 21.04 -4.34
CA LYS A 119 -7.60 19.72 -3.73
C LYS A 119 -8.24 18.61 -4.56
N CYS A 120 -7.55 17.48 -4.64
CA CYS A 120 -8.16 16.20 -4.94
C CYS A 120 -8.61 15.55 -3.64
N ILE A 121 -9.86 15.09 -3.60
CA ILE A 121 -10.45 14.39 -2.46
C ILE A 121 -10.59 12.91 -2.84
N PHE A 122 -9.95 12.05 -2.05
CA PHE A 122 -9.97 10.60 -2.14
C PHE A 122 -10.89 10.06 -1.05
N THR A 123 -11.97 9.39 -1.43
CA THR A 123 -12.81 8.62 -0.50
C THR A 123 -12.65 7.14 -0.78
N SER A 124 -12.29 6.34 0.21
CA SER A 124 -12.06 4.90 0.02
C SER A 124 -12.57 4.07 1.20
N ASN A 125 -12.87 2.80 0.95
CA ASN A 125 -13.13 1.81 2.00
C ASN A 125 -11.88 0.98 2.41
N ALA A 126 -10.68 1.35 1.91
CA ALA A 126 -9.38 0.75 2.24
C ALA A 126 -9.22 -0.75 1.89
N ILE A 127 -9.97 -1.25 0.91
CA ILE A 127 -9.81 -2.59 0.35
C ILE A 127 -9.01 -2.50 -0.96
N PRO A 128 -8.00 -3.35 -1.20
CA PRO A 128 -7.18 -3.31 -2.41
C PRO A 128 -7.94 -3.79 -3.65
N ASN A 129 -7.25 -3.82 -4.79
CA ASN A 129 -7.80 -4.25 -6.07
C ASN A 129 -7.34 -5.65 -6.50
N TYR A 130 -6.84 -6.46 -5.58
CA TYR A 130 -6.33 -7.81 -5.79
C TYR A 130 -6.58 -8.64 -4.53
N ASP A 131 -6.50 -9.97 -4.63
CA ASP A 131 -6.63 -10.87 -3.48
C ASP A 131 -5.46 -10.71 -2.51
N PHE A 132 -5.77 -10.61 -1.22
CA PHE A 132 -4.81 -10.24 -0.16
C PHE A 132 -4.81 -11.27 0.98
N ASN A 133 -4.02 -11.02 2.02
CA ASN A 133 -3.90 -11.93 3.18
C ASN A 133 -3.29 -13.29 2.80
N SER A 134 -2.26 -13.28 1.92
CA SER A 134 -1.46 -14.47 1.59
C SER A 134 -0.63 -14.99 2.79
N SER A 135 -0.55 -14.21 3.85
CA SER A 135 0.10 -14.50 5.13
C SER A 135 -0.88 -14.08 6.22
N GLN A 136 -1.30 -15.03 7.04
CA GLN A 136 -2.42 -14.84 7.99
C GLN A 136 -2.22 -13.60 8.87
N PHE A 137 -3.08 -12.60 8.69
CA PHE A 137 -3.08 -11.39 9.52
C PHE A 137 -3.53 -11.66 10.95
N VAL A 138 -3.04 -10.86 11.88
CA VAL A 138 -3.42 -10.93 13.31
C VAL A 138 -4.85 -10.43 13.52
N THR A 139 -5.25 -9.40 12.78
CA THR A 139 -6.60 -8.82 12.82
C THR A 139 -7.26 -9.03 11.47
N ASP A 140 -8.50 -9.51 11.47
CA ASP A 140 -9.29 -9.66 10.24
C ASP A 140 -9.47 -8.30 9.55
N VAL A 141 -9.45 -8.32 8.22
CA VAL A 141 -9.70 -7.11 7.43
C VAL A 141 -11.15 -6.65 7.64
N SER A 142 -11.33 -5.34 7.75
CA SER A 142 -12.64 -4.71 7.69
C SER A 142 -12.58 -3.46 6.82
N GLU A 143 -13.70 -3.15 6.16
CA GLU A 143 -13.84 -1.93 5.37
C GLU A 143 -13.76 -0.69 6.27
N GLN A 144 -12.96 0.31 5.88
CA GLN A 144 -12.71 1.52 6.65
C GLN A 144 -12.94 2.76 5.83
N ASN A 145 -13.74 3.70 6.32
CA ASN A 145 -14.05 4.92 5.59
C ASN A 145 -12.93 5.95 5.71
N LEU A 146 -12.18 6.13 4.63
CA LEU A 146 -11.13 7.14 4.49
C LEU A 146 -11.63 8.34 3.70
N THR A 147 -11.23 9.54 4.11
CA THR A 147 -11.34 10.76 3.29
C THR A 147 -10.03 11.52 3.42
N LEU A 148 -9.27 11.57 2.32
CA LEU A 148 -7.94 12.14 2.25
C LEU A 148 -7.88 13.20 1.16
N GLU A 149 -7.14 14.27 1.41
CA GLU A 149 -7.00 15.40 0.50
C GLU A 149 -5.54 15.58 0.12
N VAL A 150 -5.28 15.80 -1.16
CA VAL A 150 -3.95 16.18 -1.66
C VAL A 150 -4.08 17.40 -2.55
N THR A 151 -3.07 18.27 -2.55
CA THR A 151 -3.07 19.42 -3.45
C THR A 151 -2.93 18.97 -4.91
N THR A 152 -3.67 19.63 -5.79
CA THR A 152 -3.57 19.50 -7.24
C THR A 152 -2.29 20.13 -7.80
N ASN A 153 -1.60 20.96 -7.00
CA ASN A 153 -0.39 21.70 -7.38
C ASN A 153 0.68 21.62 -6.27
N PRO A 154 1.31 20.45 -6.07
CA PRO A 154 2.33 20.26 -5.04
C PRO A 154 3.53 21.17 -5.27
N GLN A 155 4.11 21.67 -4.17
CA GLN A 155 5.27 22.56 -4.18
C GLN A 155 6.32 22.01 -3.23
N GLN A 156 7.60 22.09 -3.62
CA GLN A 156 8.69 21.72 -2.74
C GLN A 156 8.79 22.75 -1.61
N ALA A 157 8.91 22.27 -0.38
CA ALA A 157 9.13 23.11 0.76
C ALA A 157 10.62 23.49 0.87
N SER A 158 10.93 24.56 1.60
CA SER A 158 12.32 24.96 1.86
C SER A 158 13.12 23.94 2.69
N LYS A 159 12.41 23.03 3.36
CA LYS A 159 12.93 21.91 4.14
C LYS A 159 11.99 20.73 3.96
N ASN A 160 12.55 19.53 3.87
CA ASN A 160 11.76 18.30 3.86
C ASN A 160 11.04 18.13 5.20
N THR A 161 9.86 17.53 5.16
CA THR A 161 9.11 17.14 6.37
C THR A 161 9.42 15.68 6.67
N GLU A 162 9.88 15.38 7.88
CA GLU A 162 10.15 14.02 8.31
C GLU A 162 8.86 13.18 8.39
N LEU A 163 8.98 11.86 8.18
CA LEU A 163 7.87 10.94 8.41
C LEU A 163 7.58 10.86 9.92
N SER A 164 6.32 10.60 10.29
CA SER A 164 5.93 10.47 11.70
C SER A 164 4.95 9.32 11.91
N LEU A 165 4.89 8.79 13.13
CA LEU A 165 3.85 7.81 13.51
C LEU A 165 2.43 8.39 13.50
N ALA A 166 2.30 9.71 13.49
CA ALA A 166 1.01 10.42 13.56
C ALA A 166 0.42 10.76 12.19
N THR A 167 1.13 10.50 11.09
CA THR A 167 0.70 10.89 9.75
C THR A 167 0.89 9.72 8.78
N ASP A 168 -0.18 9.30 8.11
CA ASP A 168 -0.11 8.36 6.99
C ASP A 168 0.64 9.01 5.81
N ASN A 169 1.38 8.23 5.03
CA ASN A 169 2.33 8.79 4.07
C ASN A 169 1.73 9.06 2.69
N ALA A 170 0.81 8.21 2.24
CA ALA A 170 0.25 8.31 0.90
C ALA A 170 -1.09 7.56 0.78
N ILE A 171 -1.78 7.82 -0.33
CA ILE A 171 -2.92 7.03 -0.80
C ILE A 171 -2.58 6.48 -2.18
N PHE A 172 -2.71 5.15 -2.35
CA PHE A 172 -2.54 4.51 -3.65
C PHE A 172 -3.87 4.47 -4.42
N LEU A 173 -3.76 4.33 -5.75
CA LEU A 173 -4.89 4.38 -6.69
C LEU A 173 -5.75 3.11 -6.69
N ASN A 174 -5.51 2.19 -5.77
CA ASN A 174 -6.44 1.12 -5.40
C ASN A 174 -7.25 1.43 -4.13
N GLY A 175 -7.00 2.56 -3.45
CA GLY A 175 -7.75 3.00 -2.27
C GLY A 175 -7.08 2.69 -0.93
N VAL A 176 -5.94 2.00 -0.94
CA VAL A 176 -5.22 1.62 0.27
C VAL A 176 -4.13 2.64 0.58
N LYS A 177 -3.96 2.96 1.86
CA LYS A 177 -2.97 3.94 2.35
C LYS A 177 -1.59 3.31 2.53
N LEU A 178 -0.57 4.15 2.45
CA LEU A 178 0.79 3.84 2.87
C LEU A 178 1.01 4.35 4.30
N ASP A 179 1.42 3.45 5.19
CA ASP A 179 1.88 3.77 6.55
C ASP A 179 3.23 3.08 6.76
N LEU A 180 4.29 3.72 6.27
CA LEU A 180 5.60 3.10 6.08
C LEU A 180 6.28 2.76 7.42
N LEU A 181 6.03 3.55 8.46
CA LEU A 181 6.68 3.38 9.75
C LEU A 181 5.94 2.36 10.62
N SER A 182 6.67 1.42 11.21
CA SER A 182 6.15 0.66 12.34
C SER A 182 6.27 1.45 13.64
N ALA A 183 5.25 1.32 14.49
CA ALA A 183 5.33 1.82 15.85
C ALA A 183 6.33 1.03 16.70
N GLY A 184 6.65 -0.21 16.35
CA GLY A 184 7.52 -1.10 17.11
C GLY A 184 8.98 -0.64 17.14
N CYS A 185 9.56 -0.72 18.33
CA CYS A 185 10.94 -0.36 18.61
C CYS A 185 11.59 -1.46 19.46
N TYR A 186 12.88 -1.70 19.25
CA TYR A 186 13.66 -2.55 20.14
C TYR A 186 13.65 -2.00 21.59
N GLY A 187 13.70 -2.90 22.57
CA GLY A 187 13.74 -2.55 24.00
C GLY A 187 12.41 -2.03 24.58
N VAL A 188 11.34 -1.94 23.79
CA VAL A 188 10.02 -1.47 24.24
C VAL A 188 9.00 -2.59 24.22
N GLY A 189 8.59 -3.05 25.41
CA GLY A 189 7.64 -4.14 25.57
C GLY A 189 8.14 -5.43 24.92
N ASP A 190 7.33 -6.02 24.05
CA ASP A 190 7.69 -7.18 23.21
C ASP A 190 8.33 -6.77 21.86
N GLY A 191 8.62 -5.48 21.67
CA GLY A 191 9.09 -4.90 20.42
C GLY A 191 7.98 -4.50 19.44
N LYS A 192 6.72 -4.90 19.69
CA LYS A 192 5.58 -4.71 18.79
C LYS A 192 4.49 -3.80 19.35
N ILE A 193 4.39 -3.68 20.67
CA ILE A 193 3.39 -2.84 21.36
C ILE A 193 3.45 -1.35 20.97
N GLY A 194 4.59 -0.91 20.42
CA GLY A 194 4.81 0.42 19.89
C GLY A 194 5.47 1.37 20.90
N CYS A 195 6.49 2.10 20.47
CA CYS A 195 7.21 3.09 21.29
C CYS A 195 6.51 4.45 21.37
N SER A 196 5.63 4.77 20.40
CA SER A 196 4.91 6.07 20.34
C SER A 196 5.79 7.32 20.45
N ASP A 197 7.09 7.17 20.18
CA ASP A 197 8.10 8.20 20.25
C ASP A 197 8.99 8.10 19.02
N MET A 198 9.11 9.20 18.26
CA MET A 198 9.93 9.26 17.05
C MET A 198 11.42 9.30 17.35
N GLU A 199 11.82 9.70 18.55
CA GLU A 199 13.23 9.77 18.98
C GLU A 199 13.75 8.41 19.49
N GLN A 200 12.85 7.45 19.76
CA GLN A 200 13.24 6.11 20.17
C GLN A 200 14.06 5.45 19.05
N PRO A 201 15.34 5.10 19.30
CA PRO A 201 16.19 4.47 18.30
C PRO A 201 15.77 3.02 18.05
N TRP A 202 16.30 2.44 16.98
CA TRP A 202 16.12 1.04 16.62
C TRP A 202 14.64 0.72 16.36
N ARG A 203 14.02 1.53 15.51
CA ARG A 203 12.67 1.27 15.00
C ARG A 203 12.74 0.16 13.97
N PHE A 204 11.90 -0.86 14.10
CA PHE A 204 11.86 -1.95 13.14
C PHE A 204 11.49 -1.44 11.74
N ASP A 205 12.14 -1.99 10.72
CA ASP A 205 11.68 -1.91 9.34
C ASP A 205 10.69 -3.05 9.08
N PRO A 206 9.38 -2.80 8.88
CA PRO A 206 8.39 -3.87 8.73
C PRO A 206 8.63 -4.78 7.53
N MET A 207 9.42 -4.31 6.56
CA MET A 207 9.79 -5.08 5.38
C MET A 207 11.02 -5.95 5.58
N SER A 208 11.71 -5.83 6.71
CA SER A 208 12.87 -6.66 7.01
C SER A 208 12.45 -8.11 7.25
N SER A 209 13.08 -9.04 6.54
CA SER A 209 12.88 -10.49 6.72
C SER A 209 13.39 -11.01 8.08
N LEU A 210 14.04 -10.16 8.88
CA LEU A 210 14.61 -10.52 10.18
C LEU A 210 13.65 -10.26 11.35
N ASN A 211 12.47 -9.74 11.08
CA ASN A 211 11.40 -9.60 12.06
C ASN A 211 10.14 -10.35 11.61
N ASP A 212 9.14 -10.34 12.47
CA ASP A 212 7.88 -11.08 12.34
C ASP A 212 6.67 -10.14 12.34
N PHE A 213 6.80 -8.98 11.69
CA PHE A 213 5.67 -8.07 11.40
C PHE A 213 4.66 -8.66 10.41
N GLN A 214 5.05 -9.70 9.65
CA GLN A 214 4.16 -10.53 8.81
C GLN A 214 3.29 -9.74 7.83
N THR A 215 3.93 -9.08 6.86
CA THR A 215 3.22 -8.57 5.69
C THR A 215 2.84 -9.68 4.73
N ASP A 216 1.77 -9.49 3.96
CA ASP A 216 1.43 -10.34 2.83
C ASP A 216 2.42 -10.18 1.66
N SER A 217 2.17 -10.91 0.57
CA SER A 217 2.96 -10.85 -0.67
C SER A 217 2.94 -9.48 -1.37
N HIS A 218 2.10 -8.56 -0.90
CA HIS A 218 1.96 -7.20 -1.40
C HIS A 218 2.47 -6.17 -0.38
N ASN A 219 3.25 -6.61 0.61
CA ASN A 219 3.94 -5.75 1.57
C ASN A 219 2.98 -4.93 2.45
N ALA A 220 1.81 -5.52 2.74
CA ALA A 220 0.78 -4.93 3.58
C ALA A 220 0.27 -5.89 4.64
N HIS A 221 -0.37 -5.34 5.65
CA HIS A 221 -1.08 -6.09 6.70
C HIS A 221 -2.15 -5.20 7.32
N THR A 222 -2.78 -5.67 8.40
CA THR A 222 -3.84 -4.93 9.09
C THR A 222 -3.37 -4.25 10.37
N GLN A 223 -3.97 -3.09 10.67
CA GLN A 223 -3.93 -2.52 12.04
C GLN A 223 -5.03 -3.15 12.90
N PRO A 224 -5.04 -2.93 14.23
CA PRO A 224 -6.11 -3.42 15.12
C PRO A 224 -7.53 -2.95 14.76
N SER A 225 -7.67 -1.89 13.95
CA SER A 225 -8.94 -1.45 13.39
C SER A 225 -9.46 -2.36 12.26
N GLY A 226 -8.63 -3.26 11.75
CA GLY A 226 -8.88 -4.06 10.54
C GLY A 226 -8.56 -3.33 9.24
N ILE A 227 -8.02 -2.09 9.29
CA ILE A 227 -7.59 -1.38 8.08
C ILE A 227 -6.39 -2.08 7.45
N TYR A 228 -6.49 -2.43 6.17
CA TYR A 228 -5.35 -2.92 5.37
C TYR A 228 -4.48 -1.72 4.95
N HIS A 229 -3.16 -1.82 5.11
CA HIS A 229 -2.21 -0.75 4.75
C HIS A 229 -0.84 -1.29 4.36
N TYR A 230 -0.13 -0.53 3.53
CA TYR A 230 1.23 -0.89 3.07
C TYR A 230 2.32 -0.41 4.00
N HIS A 231 3.38 -1.20 4.09
CA HIS A 231 4.72 -0.78 4.56
C HIS A 231 5.76 -0.70 3.43
N GLY A 232 5.45 -1.24 2.24
CA GLY A 232 6.37 -1.25 1.10
C GLY A 232 5.67 -1.17 -0.25
N SER A 233 6.33 -1.71 -1.29
CA SER A 233 5.80 -1.73 -2.65
C SER A 233 4.48 -2.51 -2.72
N PRO A 234 3.41 -1.98 -3.30
CA PRO A 234 2.18 -2.75 -3.46
C PRO A 234 2.29 -3.88 -4.50
N VAL A 235 3.39 -3.93 -5.29
CA VAL A 235 3.79 -4.85 -6.39
C VAL A 235 2.74 -5.16 -7.48
N ALA A 236 1.45 -5.28 -7.14
CA ALA A 236 0.33 -5.55 -8.03
C ALA A 236 -0.18 -4.31 -8.79
N LEU A 237 0.24 -3.09 -8.43
CA LEU A 237 -0.22 -1.86 -9.10
C LEU A 237 0.58 -1.50 -10.35
N PHE A 238 1.74 -2.11 -10.58
CA PHE A 238 2.61 -1.81 -11.71
C PHE A 238 3.42 -3.06 -12.13
N ASP A 239 4.07 -3.01 -13.29
CA ASP A 239 4.95 -4.09 -13.74
C ASP A 239 6.33 -3.99 -13.06
N SER A 240 6.63 -4.89 -12.13
CA SER A 240 7.90 -4.93 -11.40
C SER A 240 9.01 -5.71 -12.11
N GLU A 241 8.66 -6.47 -13.14
CA GLU A 241 9.53 -7.46 -13.77
C GLU A 241 10.09 -6.98 -15.11
N ASN A 242 9.23 -6.34 -15.91
CA ASN A 242 9.60 -5.87 -17.24
C ASN A 242 10.07 -4.41 -17.20
N ALA A 243 11.07 -4.10 -18.02
CA ALA A 243 11.59 -2.75 -18.20
C ALA A 243 10.61 -1.85 -18.97
N ILE A 244 9.49 -1.51 -18.32
CA ILE A 244 8.43 -0.64 -18.82
C ILE A 244 8.33 0.55 -17.88
N VAL A 245 8.35 1.76 -18.43
CA VAL A 245 8.30 2.98 -17.62
C VAL A 245 7.04 2.99 -16.77
N SER A 246 7.23 3.10 -15.46
CA SER A 246 6.18 2.85 -14.48
C SER A 246 5.08 3.91 -14.49
N PRO A 247 3.84 3.50 -14.16
CA PRO A 247 2.71 4.41 -13.97
C PRO A 247 2.89 5.23 -12.68
N VAL A 248 2.05 6.25 -12.53
CA VAL A 248 1.73 6.77 -11.19
C VAL A 248 0.80 5.76 -10.52
N ILE A 249 1.16 5.34 -9.32
CA ILE A 249 0.43 4.36 -8.52
C ILE A 249 -0.29 4.99 -7.32
N GLY A 250 0.01 6.26 -7.00
CA GLY A 250 -0.60 6.99 -5.90
C GLY A 250 -0.06 8.39 -5.73
N PHE A 251 -0.48 9.04 -4.65
CA PHE A 251 -0.09 10.40 -4.29
C PHE A 251 0.30 10.44 -2.82
N ALA A 252 1.46 11.03 -2.54
CA ALA A 252 1.89 11.29 -1.17
C ALA A 252 1.03 12.37 -0.52
N ALA A 253 1.04 12.44 0.81
CA ALA A 253 0.28 13.43 1.56
C ALA A 253 0.63 14.88 1.18
N ASP A 254 1.84 15.14 0.68
CA ASP A 254 2.26 16.46 0.18
C ASP A 254 1.86 16.75 -1.29
N GLY A 255 1.15 15.81 -1.92
CA GLY A 255 0.56 15.93 -3.25
C GLY A 255 1.44 15.50 -4.42
N PHE A 256 2.72 15.18 -4.19
CA PHE A 256 3.57 14.66 -5.28
C PHE A 256 3.16 13.24 -5.69
N PRO A 257 3.27 12.89 -6.98
CA PRO A 257 2.95 11.55 -7.46
C PRO A 257 3.98 10.53 -6.97
N ILE A 258 3.52 9.29 -6.81
CA ILE A 258 4.35 8.12 -6.52
C ILE A 258 4.33 7.22 -7.76
N PHE A 259 5.50 6.88 -8.27
CA PHE A 259 5.69 6.01 -9.42
C PHE A 259 6.09 4.60 -8.98
N GLY A 260 5.78 3.60 -9.81
CA GLY A 260 6.43 2.29 -9.72
C GLY A 260 7.94 2.37 -10.02
N SER A 261 8.62 1.23 -9.99
CA SER A 261 10.09 1.20 -9.89
C SER A 261 10.85 1.65 -11.14
N TYR A 262 10.26 1.62 -12.33
CA TYR A 262 10.98 1.86 -13.58
C TYR A 262 10.81 3.28 -14.12
N PHE A 263 11.91 3.86 -14.60
CA PHE A 263 11.92 5.16 -15.28
C PHE A 263 12.70 5.11 -16.59
N ASP A 264 12.50 6.13 -17.42
CA ASP A 264 13.26 6.32 -18.66
C ASP A 264 14.51 7.14 -18.36
N ASP A 265 15.66 6.48 -18.33
CA ASP A 265 16.98 7.10 -18.22
C ASP A 265 17.54 7.32 -19.62
N ASN A 266 17.18 8.46 -20.21
CA ASN A 266 17.71 8.93 -21.50
C ASN A 266 17.60 7.90 -22.63
N GLY A 267 16.46 7.21 -22.73
CA GLY A 267 16.18 6.18 -23.72
C GLY A 267 16.39 4.74 -23.22
N THR A 268 16.93 4.56 -22.02
CA THR A 268 17.09 3.24 -21.38
C THR A 268 16.10 3.11 -20.22
N VAL A 269 15.18 2.17 -20.30
CA VAL A 269 14.24 1.90 -19.20
C VAL A 269 14.90 0.99 -18.18
N ARG A 270 15.01 1.46 -16.93
CA ARG A 270 15.60 0.72 -15.80
C ARG A 270 14.96 1.09 -14.48
N LYS A 271 15.21 0.29 -13.43
CA LYS A 271 14.73 0.58 -12.08
C LYS A 271 15.45 1.81 -11.51
N ALA A 272 14.72 2.62 -10.75
CA ALA A 272 15.26 3.65 -9.88
C ALA A 272 16.01 3.00 -8.72
N LYS A 273 17.21 3.50 -8.44
CA LYS A 273 18.07 3.03 -7.36
C LYS A 273 17.97 4.00 -6.18
N SER A 274 17.62 3.48 -5.01
CA SER A 274 17.70 4.23 -3.75
C SER A 274 19.13 4.67 -3.49
N SER A 275 19.28 5.86 -2.90
CA SER A 275 20.56 6.36 -2.39
C SER A 275 20.80 5.97 -0.93
N TYR A 276 19.93 5.14 -0.36
CA TYR A 276 20.17 4.51 0.92
C TYR A 276 20.98 3.23 0.76
N GLN A 277 21.89 3.00 1.69
CA GLN A 277 22.61 1.74 1.82
C GLN A 277 22.57 1.23 3.26
N LEU A 278 22.73 -0.08 3.41
CA LEU A 278 22.98 -0.69 4.70
C LEU A 278 24.36 -0.23 5.18
N LYS A 279 24.45 0.23 6.44
CA LYS A 279 25.73 0.56 7.07
C LYS A 279 26.59 -0.70 7.21
N GLU A 280 27.90 -0.53 7.24
CA GLU A 280 28.83 -1.64 7.45
C GLU A 280 29.29 -1.74 8.91
N GLY A 281 29.60 -2.96 9.35
CA GLY A 281 30.18 -3.24 10.67
C GLY A 281 29.16 -3.40 11.79
N ASP A 282 29.66 -3.31 13.02
CA ASP A 282 28.86 -3.47 14.24
C ASP A 282 28.04 -2.21 14.54
N ARG A 283 26.81 -2.41 15.01
CA ARG A 283 25.92 -1.34 15.49
C ARG A 283 26.60 -0.59 16.61
N GLN A 284 26.91 0.69 16.37
CA GLN A 284 27.55 1.53 17.36
C GLN A 284 26.67 1.66 18.62
N GLU A 285 27.27 1.41 19.79
CA GLU A 285 26.62 1.64 21.08
C GLU A 285 26.10 3.06 21.15
N ILE A 286 24.79 3.23 21.35
CA ILE A 286 24.22 4.53 21.65
C ILE A 286 24.64 4.84 23.07
N LYS A 287 25.77 5.55 23.21
CA LYS A 287 26.19 6.12 24.49
C LYS A 287 25.17 7.15 24.91
N CYS A 288 24.19 6.71 25.67
CA CYS A 288 23.41 7.61 26.49
C CYS A 288 24.29 8.01 27.66
N GLU A 289 25.12 9.02 27.43
CA GLU A 289 25.61 9.80 28.55
C GLU A 289 24.37 10.35 29.25
N ASN A 290 24.02 9.75 30.39
CA ASN A 290 23.16 10.41 31.35
C ASN A 290 23.93 11.67 31.75
N PRO A 291 23.49 12.91 31.44
CA PRO A 291 24.17 14.10 31.95
C PRO A 291 23.79 14.22 33.43
N GLY A 292 24.39 13.37 34.26
CA GLY A 292 24.03 13.11 35.65
C GLY A 292 25.26 12.70 36.42
N GLY A 293 25.97 13.71 36.94
CA GLY A 293 27.35 13.66 37.42
C GLY A 293 27.67 12.64 38.51
N ILE A 294 28.90 12.15 38.44
CA ILE A 294 29.69 11.80 39.62
C ILE A 294 30.47 13.06 40.01
N TYR A 295 30.27 13.58 41.22
CA TYR A 295 31.24 14.46 41.85
C TYR A 295 31.45 14.01 43.28
N ASP A 296 32.60 13.39 43.55
CA ASP A 296 33.29 13.51 44.83
C ASP A 296 34.69 14.12 44.63
N ASP A 297 34.84 15.25 45.32
CA ASP A 297 35.99 15.90 45.92
C ASP A 297 37.42 15.59 45.42
N ASN A 298 37.96 16.52 44.62
CA ASN A 298 39.02 17.42 45.12
C ASN A 298 39.37 18.54 44.13
N GLY A 299 39.10 19.79 44.52
CA GLY A 299 39.92 20.93 44.08
C GLY A 299 39.31 21.93 43.09
N THR A 300 38.42 22.78 43.60
CA THR A 300 38.36 24.25 43.33
C THR A 300 38.03 24.75 41.90
N VAL A 301 36.73 24.91 41.58
CA VAL A 301 36.20 26.03 40.78
C VAL A 301 34.76 26.34 41.22
N ARG A 302 34.42 27.61 41.47
CA ARG A 302 33.03 28.03 41.80
C ARG A 302 32.14 28.04 40.56
N LYS A 303 30.97 27.39 40.62
CA LYS A 303 29.96 27.32 39.53
C LYS A 303 29.08 28.58 39.47
N ALA A 304 28.64 28.95 38.26
CA ALA A 304 27.55 29.90 38.06
C ALA A 304 26.23 29.31 38.60
N LYS A 305 25.42 30.12 39.29
CA LYS A 305 24.08 29.73 39.75
C LYS A 305 23.10 29.79 38.57
N SER A 306 22.64 28.63 38.14
CA SER A 306 21.51 28.45 37.23
C SER A 306 20.19 28.83 37.92
N SER A 307 19.29 29.50 37.19
CA SER A 307 17.93 29.87 37.61
C SER A 307 16.87 28.83 37.25
N TYR A 308 17.26 27.63 36.81
CA TYR A 308 16.33 26.52 36.55
C TYR A 308 15.93 25.80 37.84
N GLN A 309 14.63 25.59 38.04
CA GLN A 309 14.08 24.70 39.06
C GLN A 309 13.96 23.27 38.52
N LEU A 310 14.19 22.27 39.38
CA LEU A 310 13.92 20.86 39.05
C LEU A 310 12.41 20.71 38.76
N LYS A 311 12.06 20.05 37.64
CA LYS A 311 10.69 19.53 37.48
C LYS A 311 10.47 18.42 38.50
N GLU A 312 9.31 18.40 39.13
CA GLU A 312 8.89 17.36 40.06
C GLU A 312 8.34 16.16 39.26
N GLY A 313 8.78 14.94 39.61
CA GLY A 313 8.45 13.68 38.93
C GLY A 313 9.68 12.82 38.66
N ASP A 314 9.49 11.50 38.59
CA ASP A 314 10.56 10.57 38.21
C ASP A 314 10.97 10.82 36.75
N ARG A 315 12.28 10.87 36.47
CA ARG A 315 12.77 10.76 35.09
C ARG A 315 12.36 9.39 34.56
N GLN A 316 11.61 9.36 33.45
CA GLN A 316 11.45 8.11 32.71
C GLN A 316 12.84 7.63 32.28
N GLU A 317 13.15 6.38 32.58
CA GLU A 317 14.39 5.73 32.18
C GLU A 317 14.44 5.69 30.66
N ILE A 318 15.42 6.38 30.05
CA ILE A 318 15.75 6.14 28.65
C ILE A 318 16.52 4.80 28.65
N LYS A 319 15.82 3.71 28.35
CA LYS A 319 16.46 2.42 28.11
C LYS A 319 17.15 2.46 26.77
N CYS A 320 18.42 2.86 26.79
CA CYS A 320 19.30 2.82 25.63
C CYS A 320 19.84 1.40 25.44
N GLU A 321 18.93 0.44 25.28
CA GLU A 321 19.31 -0.90 24.88
C GLU A 321 19.67 -0.83 23.39
N ASN A 322 20.96 -0.98 23.07
CA ASN A 322 21.39 -1.23 21.70
C ASN A 322 21.14 -2.72 21.42
N PRO A 323 20.46 -3.10 20.31
CA PRO A 323 20.25 -4.49 19.93
C PRO A 323 21.55 -5.29 19.74
N GLY A 324 22.69 -4.59 19.63
CA GLY A 324 24.01 -5.15 19.36
C GLY A 324 24.07 -5.76 17.96
N GLY A 325 25.14 -6.51 17.71
CA GLY A 325 25.35 -7.18 16.43
C GLY A 325 25.71 -6.23 15.30
N ILE A 326 25.56 -6.72 14.06
CA ILE A 326 25.88 -5.98 12.83
C ILE A 326 24.68 -5.20 12.33
N TYR A 327 24.92 -4.19 11.49
CA TYR A 327 23.87 -3.60 10.67
C TYR A 327 23.39 -4.64 9.65
N ASP A 328 22.18 -5.19 9.84
CA ASP A 328 21.62 -6.28 9.04
C ASP A 328 20.30 -5.91 8.34
N GLY A 329 19.77 -4.71 8.60
CA GLY A 329 18.54 -4.21 8.00
C GLY A 329 17.29 -4.57 8.81
N THR A 330 17.42 -5.08 10.03
CA THR A 330 16.30 -5.28 10.98
C THR A 330 15.65 -3.95 11.35
N TYR A 331 16.47 -2.91 11.51
CA TYR A 331 16.03 -1.59 11.94
C TYR A 331 16.21 -0.55 10.84
N ARG A 332 15.34 0.46 10.83
CA ARG A 332 15.48 1.62 9.94
C ARG A 332 16.82 2.33 10.15
N ASP A 333 17.28 2.37 11.40
CA ASP A 333 18.54 2.95 11.83
C ASP A 333 19.78 2.25 11.24
N ASP A 334 19.61 1.04 10.68
CA ASP A 334 20.70 0.31 10.02
C ASP A 334 21.07 0.90 8.66
N TYR A 335 20.21 1.74 8.09
CA TYR A 335 20.44 2.38 6.80
C TYR A 335 20.95 3.81 6.96
N GLU A 336 21.72 4.27 5.99
CA GLU A 336 22.11 5.67 5.84
C GLU A 336 21.85 6.15 4.42
N TYR A 337 21.51 7.43 4.29
CA TYR A 337 21.47 8.10 3.00
C TYR A 337 22.89 8.53 2.61
N VAL A 338 23.28 8.18 1.38
CA VAL A 338 24.53 8.64 0.77
C VAL A 338 24.19 9.36 -0.52
N ALA A 339 24.43 10.67 -0.53
CA ALA A 339 24.16 11.50 -1.71
C ALA A 339 24.82 10.92 -2.96
N GLU A 340 24.06 10.87 -4.05
CA GLU A 340 24.51 10.41 -5.39
C GLU A 340 24.92 8.93 -5.47
N LEU A 341 24.67 8.11 -4.44
CA LEU A 341 24.91 6.65 -4.50
C LEU A 341 23.94 5.93 -5.44
N GLY A 342 22.70 6.41 -5.47
CA GLY A 342 21.63 5.98 -6.36
C GLY A 342 21.14 7.13 -7.23
N ASP A 343 19.94 6.97 -7.77
CA ASP A 343 19.26 7.99 -8.58
C ASP A 343 18.46 8.98 -7.72
N LEU A 344 18.04 8.53 -6.54
CA LEU A 344 17.01 9.17 -5.73
C LEU A 344 17.60 10.06 -4.63
N ASP A 345 16.88 11.12 -4.28
CA ASP A 345 17.23 12.02 -3.20
C ASP A 345 16.94 11.42 -1.81
N GLU A 346 17.20 12.18 -0.76
CA GLU A 346 16.99 11.76 0.63
C GLU A 346 15.53 11.44 0.97
N CYS A 347 14.56 11.88 0.17
CA CYS A 347 13.16 11.50 0.34
C CYS A 347 12.76 10.31 -0.53
N ASN A 348 13.70 9.68 -1.23
CA ASN A 348 13.48 8.63 -2.22
C ASN A 348 12.70 9.10 -3.45
N GLY A 349 12.88 10.36 -3.85
CA GLY A 349 12.28 10.93 -5.05
C GLY A 349 13.32 11.49 -6.00
N MET A 350 12.87 11.86 -7.20
CA MET A 350 13.69 12.60 -8.16
C MET A 350 12.81 13.43 -9.09
N THR A 351 13.45 14.34 -9.84
CA THR A 351 12.76 15.13 -10.85
C THR A 351 13.04 14.57 -12.24
N ILE A 352 11.99 14.12 -12.93
CA ILE A 352 12.05 13.70 -14.34
C ILE A 352 11.20 14.65 -15.17
N ASN A 353 11.79 15.22 -16.24
CA ASN A 353 11.09 16.12 -17.15
C ASN A 353 10.38 17.29 -16.44
N GLY A 354 11.02 17.84 -15.40
CA GLY A 354 10.49 18.96 -14.60
C GLY A 354 9.41 18.58 -13.59
N VAL A 355 9.10 17.29 -13.42
CA VAL A 355 8.15 16.79 -12.43
C VAL A 355 8.89 16.01 -11.36
N TYR A 356 8.80 16.49 -10.12
CA TYR A 356 9.26 15.72 -8.96
C TYR A 356 8.22 14.65 -8.58
N GLY A 357 8.68 13.46 -8.20
CA GLY A 357 7.86 12.43 -7.59
C GLY A 357 8.69 11.37 -6.87
N TYR A 358 8.02 10.57 -6.06
CA TYR A 358 8.63 9.46 -5.33
C TYR A 358 8.64 8.20 -6.17
N PHE A 359 9.59 7.30 -5.91
CA PHE A 359 9.71 6.04 -6.62
C PHE A 359 9.68 4.87 -5.65
N VAL A 360 8.90 3.86 -5.99
CA VAL A 360 9.01 2.56 -5.33
C VAL A 360 10.37 1.95 -5.66
N THR A 361 11.03 1.37 -4.66
CA THR A 361 12.35 0.75 -4.80
C THR A 361 12.37 -0.65 -4.21
N ASP A 362 13.21 -1.53 -4.77
CA ASP A 362 13.41 -2.90 -4.26
C ASP A 362 14.28 -2.94 -2.98
N SER A 363 14.66 -1.77 -2.46
CA SER A 363 15.48 -1.58 -1.27
C SER A 363 14.94 -0.43 -0.45
N TYR A 364 15.36 -0.36 0.82
CA TYR A 364 15.04 0.74 1.72
C TYR A 364 15.21 2.12 1.05
N PRO A 365 14.28 3.07 1.22
CA PRO A 365 13.13 3.07 2.13
C PRO A 365 11.83 2.56 1.49
N TRP A 366 11.92 1.73 0.44
CA TRP A 366 10.81 1.05 -0.26
C TRP A 366 9.89 1.96 -1.08
N VAL A 367 9.50 3.12 -0.55
CA VAL A 367 8.66 4.11 -1.24
C VAL A 367 9.14 5.54 -0.98
N MET A 368 9.31 5.94 0.29
CA MET A 368 9.73 7.30 0.64
C MET A 368 10.46 7.40 1.98
N GLY A 369 11.42 8.33 2.06
CA GLY A 369 12.19 8.62 3.28
C GLY A 369 11.72 9.86 4.06
N CYS A 370 11.09 10.81 3.36
CA CYS A 370 10.51 12.05 3.88
C CYS A 370 9.50 12.64 2.87
N PHE A 371 8.81 13.71 3.26
CA PHE A 371 8.05 14.53 2.31
C PHE A 371 8.91 15.68 1.80
N LYS A 372 8.90 15.92 0.49
CA LYS A 372 9.52 17.05 -0.19
C LYS A 372 8.70 18.33 -0.03
N GLY A 373 7.38 18.18 0.11
CA GLY A 373 6.45 19.28 0.37
C GLY A 373 5.93 19.27 1.81
N THR A 374 4.80 19.95 1.99
CA THR A 374 4.04 19.95 3.25
C THR A 374 2.87 18.98 3.14
N PRO A 375 2.81 17.93 3.98
CA PRO A 375 1.71 16.97 3.94
C PRO A 375 0.38 17.62 4.35
N ASP A 376 -0.72 17.17 3.74
CA ASP A 376 -2.05 17.60 4.11
C ASP A 376 -2.47 17.00 5.46
N SER A 377 -3.13 17.82 6.28
CA SER A 377 -3.61 17.42 7.60
C SER A 377 -4.65 16.30 7.59
N SER A 378 -5.32 16.04 6.47
CA SER A 378 -6.24 14.90 6.35
C SER A 378 -5.55 13.55 6.57
N PHE A 379 -4.24 13.47 6.36
CA PHE A 379 -3.43 12.27 6.60
C PHE A 379 -3.03 12.08 8.07
N ASN A 380 -3.36 13.03 8.96
CA ASN A 380 -3.10 12.84 10.38
C ASN A 380 -4.00 11.74 10.94
N LYS A 381 -3.37 10.73 11.51
CA LYS A 381 -4.06 9.59 12.13
C LYS A 381 -4.90 10.10 13.29
N GLN A 382 -6.18 9.74 13.30
CA GLN A 382 -7.04 10.06 14.41
C GLN A 382 -6.53 9.30 15.64
N LYS A 383 -6.36 9.99 16.77
CA LYS A 383 -6.04 9.31 18.03
C LYS A 383 -7.19 8.36 18.35
N SER A 384 -6.90 7.07 18.50
CA SER A 384 -7.85 6.16 19.12
C SER A 384 -8.13 6.69 20.52
N ASN A 385 -9.36 7.14 20.77
CA ASN A 385 -9.81 7.40 22.13
C ASN A 385 -9.89 6.05 22.82
N ASN A 386 -8.83 5.66 23.53
CA ASN A 386 -8.85 4.54 24.46
C ASN A 386 -9.55 4.97 25.75
#